data_AF-A0A7V9BFX8-F1
#
_entry.id   AF-A0A7V9BFX8-F1
#
_cell.length_a   1.000
_cell.length_b   1.000
_cell.length_c   1.000
_cell.angle_alpha   90.00
_cell.angle_beta   90.00
_cell.angle_gamma   90.00
#
_symmetry.space_group_name_H-M   'P 1'
#
loop_
_entity.id
_entity.type
_entity.pdbx_description
1 polymer ?
#
loop_
_entity_poly.entity_id
_entity_poly.type
_entity_poly.pdbx_seq_one_letter_code
_entity_poly.pdbx_strand_id
1 'polypeptide(L)' 'LLIDHNIALVMEVCDRIHVLDQGRTLAQGTPAEIRANLDVTAAYLGESAVPDR' A
#
# COMPACT_ATOMS: atom_id res chain seq x y z
N LEU A 1 -11.37 -2.74 11.60
CA LEU A 1 -10.26 -3.23 10.75
C LEU A 1 -10.73 -3.09 9.30
N LEU A 2 -10.15 -2.16 8.56
CA LEU A 2 -10.44 -1.92 7.14
C LEU A 2 -9.36 -2.59 6.31
N ILE A 3 -9.74 -3.32 5.26
CA ILE A 3 -8.82 -3.96 4.32
C ILE A 3 -9.34 -3.64 2.91
N ASP A 4 -8.52 -2.93 2.13
CA ASP A 4 -8.86 -2.52 0.77
C ASP A 4 -7.56 -2.32 -0.04
N HIS A 5 -7.65 -2.43 -1.37
CA HIS A 5 -6.55 -2.16 -2.30
C HIS A 5 -6.51 -0.69 -2.75
N ASN A 6 -7.57 0.08 -2.47
CA ASN A 6 -7.62 1.51 -2.72
C ASN A 6 -6.82 2.26 -1.63
N ILE A 7 -5.52 2.45 -1.89
CA ILE A 7 -4.62 3.16 -1.00
C ILE A 7 -5.07 4.61 -0.74
N ALA A 8 -5.68 5.28 -1.73
CA ALA A 8 -6.14 6.65 -1.55
C ALA A 8 -7.22 6.75 -0.45
N LEU A 9 -8.19 5.83 -0.47
CA LEU A 9 -9.20 5.74 0.59
C LEU A 9 -8.53 5.38 1.93
N VAL A 10 -7.72 4.33 1.97
CA VAL A 10 -7.08 3.85 3.21
C VAL A 10 -6.25 4.96 3.88
N MET A 11 -5.56 5.80 3.09
CA MET A 11 -4.80 6.94 3.58
C MET A 11 -5.67 8.04 4.22
N GLU A 12 -6.91 8.20 3.76
CA GLU A 12 -7.84 9.21 4.27
C GLU A 12 -8.53 8.76 5.56
N VAL A 13 -8.88 7.47 5.67
CA VAL A 13 -9.73 6.97 6.77
C VAL A 13 -8.96 6.33 7.93
N CYS A 14 -7.70 5.90 7.72
CA CYS A 14 -6.96 5.15 8.73
C CYS A 14 -5.84 5.95 9.39
N ASP A 15 -5.75 5.90 10.73
CA ASP A 15 -4.63 6.49 11.49
C ASP A 15 -3.33 5.70 11.36
N ARG A 16 -3.45 4.37 11.17
CA ARG A 16 -2.32 3.44 11.00
C ARG A 16 -2.63 2.44 9.89
N ILE A 17 -1.61 2.15 9.11
CA ILE A 17 -1.70 1.31 7.91
C ILE A 17 -0.64 0.22 8.01
N HIS A 18 -1.02 -0.98 7.57
CA HIS A 18 -0.15 -2.14 7.43
C HIS A 18 -0.23 -2.61 5.99
N VAL A 19 0.87 -2.52 5.26
CA VAL A 19 0.97 -2.94 3.86
C VAL A 19 1.60 -4.33 3.82
N LEU A 20 0.92 -5.24 3.13
CA LEU A 20 1.38 -6.60 2.89
C LEU A 20 1.68 -6.77 1.40
N ASP A 21 2.84 -7.34 1.09
CA ASP A 21 3.19 -7.81 -0.25
C ASP A 21 3.52 -9.31 -0.17
N GLN A 22 2.83 -10.12 -0.97
CA GLN A 22 3.04 -11.58 -1.06
C GLN A 22 3.12 -12.30 0.31
N GLY A 23 2.24 -11.93 1.23
CA GLY A 23 2.17 -12.52 2.57
C GLY A 23 3.27 -12.05 3.52
N ARG A 24 4.04 -11.02 3.16
CA ARG A 24 5.07 -10.40 4.01
C ARG A 24 4.70 -8.94 4.28
N THR A 25 5.06 -8.45 5.46
CA THR A 25 4.95 -7.03 5.78
C THR A 25 5.93 -6.23 4.92
N LEU A 26 5.39 -5.36 4.08
CA LEU A 26 6.16 -4.42 3.28
C LEU A 26 6.43 -3.13 4.06
N ALA A 27 5.41 -2.57 4.69
CA ALA A 27 5.51 -1.34 5.47
C ALA A 27 4.42 -1.26 6.54
N GLN A 28 4.69 -0.57 7.64
CA GLN A 28 3.70 -0.30 8.68
C GLN A 28 3.97 1.08 9.28
N GLY A 29 2.93 1.92 9.40
CA GLY A 29 3.10 3.30 9.85
C GLY A 29 1.83 4.14 9.72
N THR A 30 1.98 5.44 9.91
CA THR A 30 0.98 6.47 9.59
C THR A 30 0.84 6.63 8.08
N PRO A 31 -0.27 7.22 7.58
CA PRO A 31 -0.43 7.51 6.15
C PRO A 31 0.75 8.29 5.54
N ALA A 32 1.30 9.26 6.27
CA ALA A 32 2.46 10.03 5.82
C ALA A 32 3.72 9.17 5.64
N GLU A 33 3.99 8.27 6.58
CA GLU A 33 5.13 7.34 6.51
C GLU A 33 4.97 6.32 5.38
N ILE A 34 3.75 5.77 5.21
CA ILE A 34 3.46 4.84 4.11
C ILE A 34 3.61 5.52 2.76
N ARG A 35 3.13 6.76 2.62
CA ARG A 35 3.24 7.53 1.36
C ARG A 35 4.69 7.88 1.01
N ALA A 36 5.53 8.13 2.02
CA ALA A 36 6.95 8.39 1.82
C ALA A 36 7.77 7.11 1.53
N ASN A 37 7.16 5.93 1.66
CA ASN A 37 7.83 4.67 1.44
C ASN A 37 7.92 4.34 -0.07
N LEU A 38 9.16 4.26 -0.57
CA LEU A 38 9.46 3.97 -1.98
C LEU A 38 9.03 2.56 -2.38
N ASP A 39 9.15 1.58 -1.48
CA ASP A 39 8.77 0.19 -1.76
C ASP A 39 7.24 0.04 -1.90
N VAL A 40 6.47 0.80 -1.11
CA VAL A 40 5.00 0.86 -1.25
C VAL A 40 4.60 1.47 -2.59
N THR A 41 5.30 2.52 -3.01
CA THR A 41 5.05 3.16 -4.32
C THR A 41 5.40 2.23 -5.47
N ALA A 42 6.52 1.51 -5.36
CA ALA A 42 6.98 0.53 -6.34
C ALA A 42 6.01 -0.66 -6.45
N ALA A 43 5.50 -1.17 -5.33
CA ALA A 43 4.48 -2.22 -5.33
C ALA A 43 3.21 -1.77 -6.06
N TYR A 44 2.74 -0.53 -5.82
CA TYR A 44 1.54 0.00 -6.46
C TYR A 44 1.69 0.24 -7.97
N LEU A 45 2.86 0.73 -8.41
CA LEU A 45 3.15 0.93 -9.84
C LEU A 45 3.44 -0.40 -10.57
N GLY A 46 4.02 -1.39 -9.88
CA GLY A 46 4.39 -2.68 -10.44
C GLY A 46 3.19 -3.57 -10.79
N GLU A 47 2.09 -3.46 -10.04
CA GLU A 47 0.87 -4.24 -10.30
C GLU A 47 0.02 -3.66 -11.45
N SER A 48 0.14 -2.36 -11.72
CA SER A 48 -0.53 -1.70 -12.86
C SER A 48 0.16 -1.96 -14.21
N ALA A 49 1.32 -2.65 -14.21
CA ALA A 49 2.17 -2.86 -15.37
C ALA A 49 2.38 -4.34 -15.71
N VAL A 50 1.45 -5.22 -15.35
CA VAL A 50 1.40 -6.58 -15.93
C VAL A 50 0.40 -6.54 -17.09
N PRO A 51 0.85 -6.54 -18.36
CA PRO A 51 -0.06 -6.82 -19.46
C PRO A 51 -0.54 -8.26 -19.29
N ASP A 52 -1.84 -8.39 -19.13
CA ASP A 52 -2.62 -9.61 -19.30
C ASP A 52 -2.07 -10.39 -20.51
N ARG A 53 -1.66 -11.65 -20.29
CA ARG A 53 -1.20 -12.56 -21.34
C ARG A 53 -2.37 -13.36 -21.88
#